data_AF-A0A2P8MC37-F1
#
_entry.id   AF-A0A2P8MC37-F1
#
_cell.length_a   1.000
_cell.length_b   1.000
_cell.length_c   1.000
_cell.angle_alpha   90.00
_cell.angle_beta   90.00
_cell.angle_gamma   90.00
#
_symmetry.space_group_name_H-M   'P 1'
#
loop_
_entity.id
_entity.type
_entity.pdbx_description
1 polymer ?
#
loop_
_entity_poly.entity_id
_entity_poly.type
_entity_poly.pdbx_seq_one_letter_code
_entity_poly.pdbx_strand_id
1 'polypeptide(L)'
;MPTFPTLRLYYEGPSVRILQMNLYGLNYRYNGLKVTGVFDSLTYEVVRDFQVEHKLVPDGIVGPITWSVLLSQVTSIQNKLNSVYFTVGTPNGIFGPVTIDAVTRFQSVNGLVKNGVVDPRTRQQLFNPNPVINYSNRPSSISLSSLNPYVALLAQRFLNLCTANGLNVRVIQAFRSWYEQDQLYTQGRTMPGNIVTDAQGGDSYHNWGLAFDCAPVENGQVSWNDITSFNEMGRLGQQVGLEWGGNWTSYAITLVDAPHFQYTFGLSTEQLLNGARPV
;
A
#
# COMPACT_ATOMS: atom_id res chain seq x y z
N MET A 1 -6.65 -27.67 7.40
CA MET A 1 -6.72 -26.25 7.81
C MET A 1 -7.77 -26.13 8.90
N PRO A 2 -7.54 -25.36 9.96
CA PRO A 2 -8.58 -25.06 10.94
C PRO A 2 -9.80 -24.44 10.26
N THR A 3 -10.99 -24.88 10.62
CA THR A 3 -12.26 -24.33 10.12
C THR A 3 -12.68 -23.14 10.99
N PHE A 4 -12.74 -21.95 10.40
CA PHE A 4 -13.21 -20.75 11.09
C PHE A 4 -14.67 -20.43 10.72
N PRO A 5 -15.45 -19.84 11.66
CA PRO A 5 -16.81 -19.41 11.37
C PRO A 5 -16.81 -18.21 10.42
N THR A 6 -17.94 -18.01 9.72
CA THR A 6 -18.18 -16.75 9.01
C THR A 6 -18.32 -15.61 10.02
N LEU A 7 -17.50 -14.56 9.88
CA LEU A 7 -17.56 -13.37 10.74
C LEU A 7 -18.14 -12.17 9.98
N ARG A 8 -18.79 -11.27 10.71
CA ARG A 8 -19.36 -10.01 10.20
C ARG A 8 -19.46 -8.98 11.32
N LEU A 9 -19.78 -7.74 10.96
CA LEU A 9 -20.00 -6.63 11.90
C LEU A 9 -20.86 -7.06 13.10
N TYR A 10 -20.46 -6.58 14.29
CA TYR A 10 -21.03 -6.88 15.61
C TYR A 10 -20.75 -8.30 16.16
N TYR A 11 -20.00 -9.15 15.46
CA TYR A 11 -19.57 -10.43 16.03
C TYR A 11 -18.47 -10.22 17.05
N GLU A 12 -18.40 -11.10 18.05
CA GLU A 12 -17.37 -11.05 19.10
C GLU A 12 -16.79 -12.44 19.38
N GLY A 13 -15.60 -12.48 19.96
CA GLY A 13 -15.01 -13.69 20.52
C GLY A 13 -13.65 -14.07 19.92
N PRO A 14 -13.17 -15.29 20.23
CA PRO A 14 -11.81 -15.72 19.89
C PRO A 14 -11.49 -15.70 18.39
N SER A 15 -12.45 -16.04 17.52
CA SER A 15 -12.24 -16.01 16.07
C SER A 15 -12.06 -14.59 15.53
N VAL A 16 -12.78 -13.61 16.10
CA VAL A 16 -12.60 -12.19 15.77
C VAL A 16 -11.23 -11.70 16.24
N ARG A 17 -10.78 -12.15 17.41
CA ARG A 17 -9.43 -11.85 17.91
C ARG A 17 -8.36 -12.39 16.96
N ILE A 18 -8.51 -13.62 16.45
CA ILE A 18 -7.57 -14.21 15.47
C ILE A 18 -7.56 -13.43 14.15
N LEU A 19 -8.74 -13.05 13.64
CA LEU A 19 -8.85 -12.19 12.47
C LEU A 19 -8.04 -10.89 12.66
N GLN A 20 -8.29 -10.19 13.77
CA GLN A 20 -7.61 -8.93 14.08
C GLN A 20 -6.10 -9.11 14.26
N MET A 21 -5.65 -10.19 14.90
CA MET A 21 -4.21 -10.49 15.05
C MET A 21 -3.55 -10.69 13.69
N ASN A 22 -4.19 -11.43 12.79
CA ASN A 22 -3.68 -11.68 11.44
C ASN A 22 -3.59 -10.38 10.64
N LEU A 23 -4.68 -9.60 10.57
CA LEU A 23 -4.70 -8.31 9.86
C LEU A 23 -3.65 -7.34 10.44
N TYR A 24 -3.57 -7.24 11.77
CA TYR A 24 -2.61 -6.37 12.48
C TYR A 24 -1.16 -6.75 12.22
N GLY A 25 -0.84 -8.05 12.20
CA GLY A 25 0.50 -8.59 11.94
C GLY A 25 0.90 -8.48 10.47
N LEU A 26 -0.07 -8.53 9.55
CA LEU A 26 0.08 -8.29 8.11
C LEU A 26 0.10 -6.79 7.74
N ASN A 27 0.11 -5.90 8.73
CA ASN A 27 0.17 -4.45 8.56
C ASN A 27 -1.10 -3.76 8.05
N TYR A 28 -2.27 -4.41 8.11
CA TYR A 28 -3.55 -3.76 7.83
C TYR A 28 -4.01 -2.93 9.04
N ARG A 29 -3.64 -1.64 9.06
CA ARG A 29 -3.84 -0.75 10.23
C ARG A 29 -4.46 0.60 9.93
N TYR A 30 -5.17 0.71 8.82
CA TYR A 30 -5.68 1.94 8.22
C TYR A 30 -6.05 3.04 9.25
N ASN A 31 -6.73 2.70 10.37
CA ASN A 31 -7.05 3.63 11.47
C ASN A 31 -6.78 3.11 12.90
N GLY A 32 -5.65 2.43 13.15
CA GLY A 32 -5.28 2.03 14.51
C GLY A 32 -6.04 0.80 15.03
N LEU A 33 -6.26 -0.19 14.15
CA LEU A 33 -6.86 -1.49 14.45
C LEU A 33 -6.35 -2.05 15.80
N LYS A 34 -7.28 -2.42 16.67
CA LYS A 34 -6.99 -3.02 17.99
C LYS A 34 -7.45 -4.47 18.02
N VAL A 35 -6.69 -5.31 18.71
CA VAL A 35 -7.02 -6.73 18.92
C VAL A 35 -7.95 -6.86 20.14
N THR A 36 -9.22 -6.46 19.96
CA THR A 36 -10.23 -6.43 21.02
C THR A 36 -11.03 -7.73 21.12
N GLY A 37 -11.14 -8.46 20.01
CA GLY A 37 -12.09 -9.57 19.85
C GLY A 37 -13.51 -9.11 19.54
N VAL A 38 -13.73 -7.83 19.24
CA VAL A 38 -15.01 -7.25 18.82
C VAL A 38 -14.91 -6.81 17.36
N PHE A 39 -15.82 -7.27 16.51
CA PHE A 39 -15.87 -6.96 15.09
C PHE A 39 -16.66 -5.65 14.93
N ASP A 40 -15.98 -4.55 15.24
CA ASP A 40 -16.49 -3.19 15.13
C ASP A 40 -16.45 -2.66 13.68
N SER A 41 -16.90 -1.41 13.49
CA SER A 41 -16.89 -0.75 12.18
C SER A 41 -15.47 -0.63 11.61
N LEU A 42 -14.46 -0.42 12.47
CA LEU A 42 -13.08 -0.38 12.04
C LEU A 42 -12.61 -1.75 11.52
N THR A 43 -12.91 -2.83 12.24
CA THR A 43 -12.60 -4.19 11.78
C THR A 43 -13.30 -4.49 10.45
N TYR A 44 -14.53 -4.03 10.27
CA TYR A 44 -15.27 -4.13 9.01
C TYR A 44 -14.59 -3.41 7.84
N GLU A 45 -14.17 -2.17 8.03
CA GLU A 45 -13.43 -1.40 7.01
C GLU A 45 -12.12 -2.10 6.63
N VAL A 46 -11.33 -2.51 7.62
CA VAL A 46 -10.05 -3.19 7.39
C VAL A 46 -10.22 -4.53 6.65
N VAL A 47 -11.29 -5.28 6.95
CA VAL A 47 -11.61 -6.51 6.19
C VAL A 47 -11.93 -6.19 4.74
N ARG A 48 -12.66 -5.11 4.47
CA ARG A 48 -12.97 -4.70 3.09
C ARG A 48 -11.73 -4.27 2.33
N ASP A 49 -10.82 -3.55 2.96
CA ASP A 49 -9.53 -3.16 2.36
C ASP A 49 -8.72 -4.41 1.98
N PHE A 50 -8.60 -5.36 2.92
CA PHE A 50 -7.99 -6.66 2.66
C PHE A 50 -8.64 -7.39 1.48
N GLN A 51 -9.98 -7.39 1.41
CA GLN A 51 -10.71 -8.00 0.30
C GLN A 51 -10.43 -7.30 -1.03
N VAL A 52 -10.42 -5.96 -1.07
CA VAL A 52 -10.09 -5.19 -2.28
C VAL A 52 -8.68 -5.53 -2.77
N GLU A 53 -7.69 -5.47 -1.88
CA GLU A 53 -6.28 -5.71 -2.23
C GLU A 53 -6.06 -7.12 -2.78
N HIS A 54 -6.75 -8.11 -2.20
CA HIS A 54 -6.68 -9.50 -2.66
C HIS A 54 -7.71 -9.87 -3.72
N LYS A 55 -8.38 -8.89 -4.34
CA LYS A 55 -9.34 -9.08 -5.46
C LYS A 55 -10.50 -10.03 -5.10
N LEU A 56 -10.93 -9.97 -3.85
CA LEU A 56 -12.11 -10.65 -3.33
C LEU A 56 -13.34 -9.73 -3.44
N VAL A 57 -14.52 -10.27 -3.15
CA VAL A 57 -15.74 -9.45 -2.98
C VAL A 57 -15.58 -8.60 -1.71
N PRO A 58 -15.59 -7.26 -1.77
CA PRO A 58 -15.32 -6.39 -0.63
C PRO A 58 -16.58 -6.12 0.21
N ASP A 59 -17.23 -7.19 0.67
CA ASP A 59 -18.49 -7.17 1.42
C ASP A 59 -18.31 -6.99 2.95
N GLY A 60 -17.07 -7.06 3.44
CA GLY A 60 -16.74 -6.99 4.86
C GLY A 60 -17.10 -8.25 5.66
N ILE A 61 -17.43 -9.34 4.96
CA ILE A 61 -17.77 -10.64 5.55
C ILE A 61 -16.55 -11.57 5.43
N VAL A 62 -16.12 -12.11 6.57
CA VAL A 62 -14.99 -13.06 6.61
C VAL A 62 -15.55 -14.47 6.50
N GLY A 63 -15.86 -14.88 5.27
CA GLY A 63 -16.24 -16.25 4.92
C GLY A 63 -15.05 -17.16 4.62
N PRO A 64 -15.29 -18.41 4.20
CA PRO A 64 -14.23 -19.40 3.93
C PRO A 64 -13.16 -18.93 2.94
N ILE A 65 -13.53 -18.16 1.91
CA ILE A 65 -12.60 -17.63 0.91
C ILE A 65 -11.69 -16.57 1.55
N THR A 66 -12.26 -15.58 2.26
CA THR A 66 -11.50 -14.56 2.99
C THR A 66 -10.54 -15.19 4.01
N TRP A 67 -11.02 -16.18 4.77
CA TRP A 67 -10.18 -16.95 5.69
C TRP A 67 -9.04 -17.66 4.99
N SER A 68 -9.31 -18.36 3.89
CA SER A 68 -8.28 -19.09 3.14
C SER A 68 -7.17 -18.16 2.67
N VAL A 69 -7.51 -16.99 2.13
CA VAL A 69 -6.51 -16.00 1.69
C VAL A 69 -5.74 -15.46 2.88
N LEU A 70 -6.41 -15.00 3.95
CA LEU A 70 -5.77 -14.44 5.13
C LEU A 70 -4.78 -15.43 5.79
N LEU A 71 -5.20 -16.68 5.98
CA LEU A 71 -4.36 -17.71 6.57
C LEU A 71 -3.17 -18.06 5.66
N SER A 72 -3.35 -18.00 4.34
CA SER A 72 -2.25 -18.26 3.38
C SER A 72 -1.17 -17.18 3.44
N GLN A 73 -1.54 -15.91 3.61
CA GLN A 73 -0.59 -14.80 3.80
C GLN A 73 0.28 -15.02 5.04
N VAL A 74 -0.34 -15.35 6.17
CA VAL A 74 0.38 -15.63 7.42
C VAL A 74 1.25 -16.89 7.29
N THR A 75 0.75 -17.94 6.64
CA THR A 75 1.49 -19.17 6.40
C THR A 75 2.74 -18.92 5.54
N SER A 76 2.66 -18.05 4.53
CA SER A 76 3.81 -17.63 3.71
C SER A 76 4.90 -16.97 4.57
N ILE A 77 4.53 -16.04 5.45
CA ILE A 77 5.45 -15.39 6.38
C ILE A 77 6.07 -16.39 7.34
N GLN A 78 5.26 -17.27 7.94
CA GLN A 78 5.72 -18.32 8.86
C GLN A 78 6.73 -19.26 8.19
N ASN A 79 6.44 -19.71 6.97
CA ASN A 79 7.37 -20.50 6.16
C ASN A 79 8.66 -19.74 5.88
N LYS A 80 8.56 -18.46 5.51
CA LYS A 80 9.74 -17.66 5.20
C LYS A 80 10.61 -17.44 6.42
N LEU A 81 10.03 -17.12 7.58
CA LEU A 81 10.74 -17.01 8.86
C LEU A 81 11.46 -18.30 9.24
N ASN A 82 10.79 -19.46 9.12
CA ASN A 82 11.42 -20.77 9.33
C ASN A 82 12.62 -20.99 8.40
N SER A 83 12.51 -20.60 7.12
CA SER A 83 13.59 -20.74 6.14
C SER A 83 14.82 -19.88 6.43
N VAL A 84 14.65 -18.80 7.20
CA VAL A 84 15.73 -17.91 7.64
C VAL A 84 16.06 -18.06 9.13
N TYR A 85 15.74 -19.22 9.71
CA TYR A 85 16.10 -19.63 11.08
C TYR A 85 15.42 -18.84 12.21
N PHE A 86 14.33 -18.13 11.92
CA PHE A 86 13.44 -17.53 12.92
C PHE A 86 12.24 -18.44 13.17
N THR A 87 12.48 -19.56 13.85
CA THR A 87 11.51 -20.66 13.94
C THR A 87 10.20 -20.25 14.61
N VAL A 88 9.08 -20.62 13.96
CA VAL A 88 7.70 -20.49 14.47
C VAL A 88 7.02 -21.84 14.68
N GLY A 89 7.73 -22.94 14.47
CA GLY A 89 7.17 -24.29 14.45
C GLY A 89 6.41 -24.59 13.16
N THR A 90 5.44 -25.50 13.22
CA THR A 90 4.58 -25.83 12.07
C THR A 90 3.71 -24.63 11.71
N PRO A 91 3.80 -24.08 10.48
CA PRO A 91 2.94 -22.98 10.04
C PRO A 91 1.46 -23.34 10.18
N ASN A 92 0.69 -22.44 10.78
CA ASN A 92 -0.72 -22.66 11.10
C ASN A 92 -1.64 -21.51 10.62
N GLY A 93 -1.08 -20.50 9.97
CA GLY A 93 -1.82 -19.34 9.46
C GLY A 93 -2.28 -18.37 10.54
N ILE A 94 -1.85 -18.52 11.80
CA ILE A 94 -2.21 -17.64 12.91
C ILE A 94 -1.01 -16.78 13.29
N PHE A 95 -1.18 -15.46 13.25
CA PHE A 95 -0.19 -14.46 13.65
C PHE A 95 -0.20 -14.29 15.17
N GLY A 96 0.01 -15.42 15.87
CA GLY A 96 -0.02 -15.55 17.33
C GLY A 96 1.25 -15.04 18.02
N PRO A 97 1.34 -15.17 19.36
CA PRO A 97 2.51 -14.77 20.13
C PRO A 97 3.84 -15.34 19.58
N VAL A 98 3.85 -16.60 19.12
CA VAL A 98 5.03 -17.24 18.53
C VAL A 98 5.47 -16.55 17.24
N THR A 99 4.52 -16.21 16.36
CA THR A 99 4.80 -15.49 15.10
C THR A 99 5.28 -14.06 15.39
N ILE A 100 4.62 -13.35 16.31
CA ILE A 100 4.99 -11.99 16.73
C ILE A 100 6.42 -11.96 17.28
N ASP A 101 6.76 -12.90 18.16
CA ASP A 101 8.09 -13.03 18.76
C ASP A 101 9.16 -13.36 17.70
N ALA A 102 8.88 -14.27 16.76
CA ALA A 102 9.78 -14.56 15.64
C ALA A 102 10.02 -13.35 14.73
N VAL A 103 8.97 -12.59 14.38
CA VAL A 103 9.10 -11.34 13.62
C VAL A 103 9.91 -10.31 14.40
N THR A 104 9.65 -10.16 15.71
CA THR A 104 10.39 -9.22 16.57
C THR A 104 11.88 -9.55 16.64
N ARG A 105 12.23 -10.85 16.75
CA ARG A 105 13.62 -11.31 16.67
C ARG A 105 14.23 -11.03 15.30
N PHE A 106 13.51 -11.33 14.23
CA PHE A 106 13.95 -11.06 12.86
C PHE A 106 14.26 -9.57 12.67
N GLN A 107 13.35 -8.71 13.08
CA GLN A 107 13.52 -7.26 13.07
C GLN A 107 14.74 -6.83 13.88
N SER A 108 14.92 -7.39 15.08
CA SER A 108 16.07 -7.08 15.93
C SER A 108 17.40 -7.40 15.28
N VAL A 109 17.53 -8.56 14.63
CA VAL A 109 18.78 -8.99 13.97
C VAL A 109 19.06 -8.17 12.72
N ASN A 110 18.02 -7.68 12.03
CA ASN A 110 18.15 -6.94 10.78
C ASN A 110 18.11 -5.41 10.96
N GLY A 111 18.19 -4.90 12.20
CA GLY A 111 18.21 -3.45 12.46
C GLY A 111 16.90 -2.72 12.11
N LEU A 112 15.77 -3.44 12.12
CA LEU A 112 14.44 -2.89 11.85
C LEU A 112 13.72 -2.48 13.15
N VAL A 113 12.62 -1.73 13.01
CA VAL A 113 11.74 -1.38 14.14
C VAL A 113 11.14 -2.68 14.71
N LYS A 114 11.38 -2.93 16.00
CA LYS A 114 10.98 -4.17 16.69
C LYS A 114 9.51 -4.14 17.15
N ASN A 115 8.59 -4.03 16.21
CA ASN A 115 7.14 -3.90 16.50
C ASN A 115 6.38 -5.24 16.36
N GLY A 116 7.03 -6.30 15.87
CA GLY A 116 6.40 -7.61 15.64
C GLY A 116 5.42 -7.64 14.46
N VAL A 117 5.49 -6.66 13.56
CA VAL A 117 4.60 -6.48 12.40
C VAL A 117 5.39 -6.66 11.12
N VAL A 118 4.81 -7.28 10.10
CA VAL A 118 5.43 -7.36 8.78
C VAL A 118 5.06 -6.12 7.97
N ASP A 119 5.62 -4.97 8.39
CA ASP A 119 5.58 -3.71 7.64
C ASP A 119 6.42 -3.78 6.34
N PRO A 120 6.40 -2.76 5.47
CA PRO A 120 7.08 -2.85 4.17
C PRO A 120 8.58 -3.12 4.27
N ARG A 121 9.27 -2.52 5.25
CA ARG A 121 10.71 -2.74 5.46
C ARG A 121 10.97 -4.15 5.94
N THR A 122 10.16 -4.65 6.87
CA THR A 122 10.22 -6.02 7.35
C THR A 122 9.96 -7.01 6.22
N ARG A 123 8.96 -6.75 5.38
CA ARG A 123 8.62 -7.58 4.22
C ARG A 123 9.75 -7.60 3.18
N GLN A 124 10.26 -6.43 2.77
CA GLN A 124 11.39 -6.36 1.84
C GLN A 124 12.59 -7.14 2.38
N GLN A 125 12.98 -6.90 3.62
CA GLN A 125 14.12 -7.59 4.21
C GLN A 125 13.87 -9.10 4.33
N LEU A 126 12.64 -9.52 4.60
CA LEU A 126 12.29 -10.93 4.75
C LEU A 126 12.28 -11.66 3.40
N PHE A 127 11.70 -11.08 2.35
CA PHE A 127 11.47 -11.74 1.06
C PHE A 127 12.49 -11.40 -0.01
N ASN A 128 13.05 -10.20 0.00
CA ASN A 128 14.01 -9.68 -0.97
C ASN A 128 15.12 -8.84 -0.31
N PRO A 129 15.96 -9.45 0.56
CA PRO A 129 16.97 -8.72 1.36
C PRO A 129 18.06 -8.03 0.54
N ASN A 130 18.26 -8.45 -0.72
CA ASN A 130 19.29 -7.91 -1.60
C ASN A 130 18.65 -7.45 -2.93
N PRO A 131 17.84 -6.38 -2.92
CA PRO A 131 17.17 -5.90 -4.12
C PRO A 131 18.20 -5.36 -5.11
N VAL A 132 18.00 -5.62 -6.40
CA VAL A 132 18.89 -5.11 -7.46
C VAL A 132 18.88 -3.59 -7.54
N ILE A 133 17.73 -2.96 -7.27
CA ILE A 133 17.61 -1.51 -7.12
C ILE A 133 17.22 -1.21 -5.68
N ASN A 134 18.04 -0.41 -5.00
CA ASN A 134 17.74 0.05 -3.65
C ASN A 134 16.88 1.33 -3.72
N TYR A 135 15.56 1.16 -3.61
CA TYR A 135 14.62 2.29 -3.59
C TYR A 135 14.51 2.98 -2.23
N SER A 136 14.80 2.30 -1.12
CA SER A 136 14.52 2.84 0.23
C SER A 136 15.40 4.03 0.60
N ASN A 137 16.62 4.11 0.05
CA ASN A 137 17.59 5.17 0.33
C ASN A 137 17.71 6.21 -0.80
N ARG A 138 16.84 6.15 -1.80
CA ARG A 138 16.87 7.09 -2.93
C ARG A 138 16.18 8.40 -2.55
N PRO A 139 16.72 9.59 -2.90
CA PRO A 139 16.05 10.87 -2.64
C PRO A 139 14.85 11.08 -3.56
N SER A 140 13.86 11.84 -3.09
CA SER A 140 12.71 12.23 -3.91
C SER A 140 13.09 13.14 -5.07
N SER A 141 12.23 13.16 -6.08
CA SER A 141 12.45 13.92 -7.30
C SER A 141 11.14 14.25 -7.99
N ILE A 142 11.12 15.41 -8.64
CA ILE A 142 10.07 15.80 -9.61
C ILE A 142 10.44 15.43 -11.05
N SER A 143 11.65 14.92 -11.29
CA SER A 143 12.13 14.60 -12.65
C SER A 143 11.52 13.30 -13.15
N LEU A 144 11.05 13.26 -14.40
CA LEU A 144 10.59 12.03 -15.06
C LEU A 144 11.71 10.99 -15.20
N SER A 145 12.97 11.41 -15.28
CA SER A 145 14.12 10.49 -15.28
C SER A 145 14.26 9.70 -13.97
N SER A 146 13.52 10.11 -12.92
CA SER A 146 13.47 9.35 -11.68
C SER A 146 12.52 8.15 -11.73
N LEU A 147 11.66 8.05 -12.74
CA LEU A 147 10.70 6.97 -12.88
C LEU A 147 11.31 5.75 -13.57
N ASN A 148 10.59 4.62 -13.54
CA ASN A 148 10.84 3.52 -14.46
C ASN A 148 10.81 4.04 -15.92
N PRO A 149 11.71 3.60 -16.82
CA PRO A 149 11.81 4.17 -18.18
C PRO A 149 10.51 4.13 -18.99
N TYR A 150 9.70 3.07 -18.86
CA TYR A 150 8.42 2.99 -19.54
C TYR A 150 7.39 3.94 -18.92
N VAL A 151 7.37 4.07 -17.60
CA VAL A 151 6.51 5.04 -16.89
C VAL A 151 6.91 6.47 -17.24
N ALA A 152 8.21 6.78 -17.34
CA ALA A 152 8.72 8.06 -17.83
C ALA A 152 8.27 8.36 -19.26
N LEU A 153 8.29 7.35 -20.15
CA LEU A 153 7.78 7.45 -21.51
C LEU A 153 6.28 7.78 -21.53
N LEU A 154 5.47 7.09 -20.72
CA LEU A 154 4.04 7.37 -20.61
C LEU A 154 3.78 8.78 -20.05
N ALA A 155 4.50 9.18 -19.01
CA ALA A 155 4.41 10.52 -18.43
C ALA A 155 4.74 11.60 -19.48
N GLN A 156 5.79 11.41 -20.28
CA GLN A 156 6.13 12.36 -21.35
C GLN A 156 5.05 12.43 -22.44
N ARG A 157 4.49 11.28 -22.84
CA ARG A 157 3.38 11.24 -23.81
C ARG A 157 2.15 11.95 -23.27
N PHE A 158 1.84 11.74 -21.99
CA PHE A 158 0.77 12.42 -21.28
C PHE A 158 0.97 13.95 -21.28
N LEU A 159 2.13 14.46 -20.88
CA LEU A 159 2.41 15.90 -20.87
C LEU A 159 2.30 16.53 -22.27
N ASN A 160 2.80 15.82 -23.29
CA ASN A 160 2.66 16.25 -24.69
C ASN A 160 1.19 16.29 -25.12
N LEU A 161 0.40 15.30 -24.71
CA LEU A 161 -1.03 15.23 -25.02
C LEU A 161 -1.82 16.33 -24.30
N CYS A 162 -1.53 16.63 -23.04
CA CYS A 162 -2.10 17.79 -22.33
C CYS A 162 -1.80 19.09 -23.07
N THR A 163 -0.54 19.30 -23.45
CA THR A 163 -0.12 20.50 -24.20
C THR A 163 -0.86 20.61 -25.54
N ALA A 164 -0.99 19.51 -26.28
CA ALA A 164 -1.71 19.48 -27.55
C ALA A 164 -3.22 19.78 -27.41
N ASN A 165 -3.80 19.56 -26.23
CA ASN A 165 -5.20 19.89 -25.91
C ASN A 165 -5.34 21.24 -25.19
N GLY A 166 -4.29 22.07 -25.18
CA GLY A 166 -4.32 23.39 -24.56
C GLY A 166 -4.30 23.38 -23.03
N LEU A 167 -3.98 22.24 -22.41
CA LEU A 167 -3.92 22.09 -20.96
C LEU A 167 -2.46 22.18 -20.47
N ASN A 168 -2.15 23.23 -19.72
CA ASN A 168 -0.84 23.40 -19.11
C ASN A 168 -0.76 22.59 -17.80
N VAL A 169 0.14 21.61 -17.76
CA VAL A 169 0.30 20.67 -16.64
C VAL A 169 1.74 20.66 -16.17
N ARG A 170 1.94 20.58 -14.84
CA ARG A 170 3.26 20.46 -14.21
C ARG A 170 3.33 19.20 -13.36
N VAL A 171 4.46 18.50 -13.43
CA VAL A 171 4.81 17.43 -12.50
C VAL A 171 5.10 18.03 -11.13
N ILE A 172 4.37 17.60 -10.11
CA ILE A 172 4.50 18.05 -8.71
C ILE A 172 5.30 17.05 -7.89
N GLN A 173 5.18 15.76 -8.21
CA GLN A 173 6.00 14.71 -7.61
C GLN A 173 6.24 13.59 -8.62
N ALA A 174 7.43 13.02 -8.66
CA ALA A 174 7.70 11.79 -9.40
C ALA A 174 8.09 10.69 -8.40
N PHE A 175 9.36 10.30 -8.35
CA PHE A 175 9.82 9.39 -7.31
C PHE A 175 9.72 10.04 -5.93
N ARG A 176 9.08 9.37 -4.97
CA ARG A 176 9.03 9.77 -3.55
C ARG A 176 9.81 8.74 -2.73
N SER A 177 10.78 9.19 -1.94
CA SER A 177 11.55 8.32 -1.05
C SER A 177 10.64 7.65 -0.01
N TRP A 178 11.07 6.47 0.47
CA TRP A 178 10.34 5.76 1.52
C TRP A 178 10.29 6.57 2.81
N TYR A 179 11.39 7.28 3.13
CA TYR A 179 11.45 8.13 4.31
C TYR A 179 10.47 9.29 4.23
N GLU A 180 10.40 10.00 3.11
CA GLU A 180 9.42 11.09 2.94
C GLU A 180 7.99 10.57 2.94
N GLN A 181 7.74 9.39 2.37
CA GLN A 181 6.43 8.77 2.45
C GLN A 181 6.04 8.45 3.90
N ASP A 182 6.96 7.98 4.73
CA ASP A 182 6.68 7.80 6.17
C ASP A 182 6.36 9.12 6.86
N GLN A 183 7.06 10.23 6.51
CA GLN A 183 6.72 11.53 7.07
C GLN A 183 5.29 11.94 6.70
N LEU A 184 4.87 11.75 5.45
CA LEU A 184 3.49 11.99 5.02
C LEU A 184 2.51 11.08 5.76
N TYR A 185 2.84 9.80 5.93
CA TYR A 185 2.02 8.84 6.66
C TYR A 185 1.82 9.24 8.12
N THR A 186 2.81 9.84 8.76
CA THR A 186 2.72 10.28 10.17
C THR A 186 1.83 11.51 10.40
N GLN A 187 1.53 12.30 9.37
CA GLN A 187 0.66 13.48 9.49
C GLN A 187 -0.77 13.07 9.85
N GLY A 188 -1.36 13.77 10.82
CA GLY A 188 -2.69 13.45 11.37
C GLY A 188 -2.73 12.19 12.24
N ARG A 189 -1.58 11.49 12.41
CA ARG A 189 -1.46 10.28 13.24
C ARG A 189 -0.57 10.54 14.45
N THR A 190 0.71 10.78 14.22
CA THR A 190 1.72 11.06 15.25
C THR A 190 2.34 12.44 15.12
N MET A 191 2.10 13.13 14.00
CA MET A 191 2.44 14.53 13.78
C MET A 191 1.18 15.37 13.48
N PRO A 192 1.15 16.67 13.82
CA PRO A 192 0.07 17.56 13.43
C PRO A 192 -0.09 17.65 11.90
N GLY A 193 -1.32 17.88 11.44
CA GLY A 193 -1.66 17.98 10.02
C GLY A 193 -2.86 17.13 9.66
N ASN A 194 -3.30 17.24 8.41
CA ASN A 194 -4.33 16.36 7.86
C ASN A 194 -3.69 15.03 7.45
N ILE A 195 -4.44 13.94 7.54
CA ILE A 195 -4.05 12.68 6.90
C ILE A 195 -4.08 12.92 5.38
N VAL A 196 -2.94 12.73 4.72
CA VAL A 196 -2.78 12.91 3.26
C VAL A 196 -2.46 11.62 2.53
N THR A 197 -2.20 10.54 3.27
CA THR A 197 -1.90 9.22 2.71
C THR A 197 -2.10 8.14 3.76
N ASP A 198 -2.46 6.95 3.29
CA ASP A 198 -2.55 5.74 4.12
C ASP A 198 -1.39 4.75 3.84
N ALA A 199 -0.52 5.09 2.89
CA ALA A 199 0.63 4.27 2.52
C ALA A 199 1.87 4.64 3.36
N GLN A 200 2.51 3.63 3.95
CA GLN A 200 3.85 3.76 4.51
C GLN A 200 4.92 3.78 3.40
N GLY A 201 6.16 4.13 3.74
CA GLY A 201 7.29 3.97 2.84
C GLY A 201 7.43 2.53 2.38
N GLY A 202 7.29 2.31 1.07
CA GLY A 202 7.26 0.99 0.41
C GLY A 202 5.88 0.57 -0.08
N ASP A 203 4.82 1.18 0.45
CA ASP A 203 3.41 0.89 0.09
C ASP A 203 2.81 1.92 -0.87
N SER A 204 3.60 2.86 -1.39
CA SER A 204 3.18 3.78 -2.45
C SER A 204 3.94 3.50 -3.74
N TYR A 205 3.28 3.52 -4.90
CA TYR A 205 3.94 3.35 -6.21
C TYR A 205 4.95 4.47 -6.53
N HIS A 206 4.87 5.64 -5.89
CA HIS A 206 5.93 6.65 -5.97
C HIS A 206 7.27 6.11 -5.43
N ASN A 207 7.22 5.24 -4.42
CA ASN A 207 8.39 4.62 -3.80
C ASN A 207 9.11 3.61 -4.69
N TRP A 208 8.52 3.28 -5.84
CA TRP A 208 9.04 2.34 -6.82
C TRP A 208 9.32 3.00 -8.17
N GLY A 209 9.08 4.32 -8.28
CA GLY A 209 9.18 5.05 -9.56
C GLY A 209 8.09 4.64 -10.56
N LEU A 210 6.94 4.19 -10.06
CA LEU A 210 5.81 3.71 -10.87
C LEU A 210 4.61 4.65 -10.85
N ALA A 211 4.71 5.77 -10.13
CA ALA A 211 3.70 6.80 -10.08
C ALA A 211 4.31 8.21 -10.08
N PHE A 212 3.49 9.18 -10.44
CA PHE A 212 3.81 10.59 -10.44
C PHE A 212 2.53 11.43 -10.26
N ASP A 213 2.69 12.59 -9.63
CA ASP A 213 1.63 13.57 -9.41
C ASP A 213 1.80 14.72 -10.40
N CYS A 214 0.71 15.11 -11.04
CA CYS A 214 0.64 16.26 -11.92
C CYS A 214 -0.51 17.18 -11.52
N ALA A 215 -0.39 18.47 -11.82
CA ALA A 215 -1.46 19.42 -11.59
C ALA A 215 -1.58 20.46 -12.70
N PRO A 216 -2.81 20.93 -13.02
CA PRO A 216 -3.02 22.06 -13.92
C PRO A 216 -2.36 23.33 -13.38
N VAL A 217 -1.82 24.14 -14.29
CA VAL A 217 -1.13 25.39 -13.95
C VAL A 217 -1.72 26.57 -14.71
N GLU A 218 -2.19 27.57 -13.96
CA GLU A 218 -2.65 28.85 -14.48
C GLU A 218 -1.78 29.98 -13.91
N ASN A 219 -1.33 30.90 -14.77
CA ASN A 219 -0.47 32.02 -14.37
C ASN A 219 0.79 31.61 -13.56
N GLY A 220 1.33 30.43 -13.86
CA GLY A 220 2.52 29.87 -13.21
C GLY A 220 2.28 29.17 -11.86
N GLN A 221 1.06 29.23 -11.33
CA GLN A 221 0.63 28.63 -10.06
C GLN A 221 -0.22 27.39 -10.29
N VAL A 222 -0.23 26.47 -9.32
CA VAL A 222 -1.07 25.28 -9.38
C VAL A 222 -2.53 25.66 -9.11
N SER A 223 -3.44 25.23 -9.97
CA SER A 223 -4.88 25.49 -9.86
C SER A 223 -5.61 24.35 -9.14
N TRP A 224 -5.37 24.20 -7.83
CA TRP A 224 -5.90 23.09 -7.02
C TRP A 224 -7.43 22.93 -7.04
N ASN A 225 -8.17 24.02 -7.25
CA ASN A 225 -9.64 24.03 -7.25
C ASN A 225 -10.24 23.86 -8.65
N ASP A 226 -9.41 23.72 -9.70
CA ASP A 226 -9.87 23.56 -11.08
C ASP A 226 -10.21 22.10 -11.40
N ILE A 227 -11.35 21.66 -10.87
CA ILE A 227 -11.86 20.30 -11.03
C ILE A 227 -12.01 19.93 -12.52
N THR A 228 -12.40 20.89 -13.36
CA THR A 228 -12.57 20.67 -14.81
C THR A 228 -11.23 20.29 -15.45
N SER A 229 -10.17 21.06 -15.17
CA SER A 229 -8.84 20.75 -15.67
C SER A 229 -8.26 19.45 -15.09
N PHE A 230 -8.52 19.14 -13.83
CA PHE A 230 -8.11 17.84 -13.26
C PHE A 230 -8.81 16.66 -13.94
N ASN A 231 -10.11 16.77 -14.23
CA ASN A 231 -10.86 15.73 -14.94
C ASN A 231 -10.37 15.54 -16.37
N GLU A 232 -10.10 16.63 -17.08
CA GLU A 232 -9.54 16.55 -18.44
C GLU A 232 -8.12 15.97 -18.42
N MET A 233 -7.28 16.42 -17.49
CA MET A 233 -5.94 15.84 -17.25
C MET A 233 -6.02 14.32 -17.02
N GLY A 234 -6.94 13.88 -16.15
CA GLY A 234 -7.20 12.47 -15.89
C GLY A 234 -7.54 11.68 -17.15
N ARG A 235 -8.52 12.18 -17.93
CA ARG A 235 -8.98 11.58 -19.19
C ARG A 235 -7.85 11.47 -20.22
N LEU A 236 -6.97 12.47 -20.31
CA LEU A 236 -5.82 12.46 -21.21
C LEU A 236 -4.75 11.46 -20.74
N GLY A 237 -4.48 11.37 -19.44
CA GLY A 237 -3.56 10.37 -18.88
C GLY A 237 -4.01 8.94 -19.19
N GLN A 238 -5.30 8.66 -19.05
CA GLN A 238 -5.85 7.34 -19.37
C GLN A 238 -5.71 6.96 -20.84
N GLN A 239 -5.78 7.91 -21.78
CA GLN A 239 -5.59 7.64 -23.21
C GLN A 239 -4.18 7.16 -23.56
N VAL A 240 -3.17 7.55 -22.78
CA VAL A 240 -1.81 7.04 -22.97
C VAL A 240 -1.54 5.76 -22.17
N GLY A 241 -2.55 5.22 -21.50
CA GLY A 241 -2.47 3.95 -20.77
C GLY A 241 -2.12 4.08 -19.28
N LEU A 242 -2.15 5.29 -18.71
CA LEU A 242 -1.97 5.48 -17.27
C LEU A 242 -3.25 5.14 -16.51
N GLU A 243 -3.08 4.59 -15.32
CA GLU A 243 -4.12 4.59 -14.30
C GLU A 243 -4.18 5.99 -13.66
N TRP A 244 -5.38 6.47 -13.35
CA TRP A 244 -5.60 7.79 -12.77
C TRP A 244 -6.28 7.69 -11.39
N GLY A 245 -5.68 8.33 -10.39
CA GLY A 245 -6.15 8.34 -9.01
C GLY A 245 -7.51 9.03 -8.83
N GLY A 246 -7.91 9.88 -9.78
CA GLY A 246 -9.22 10.52 -9.77
C GLY A 246 -10.42 9.57 -9.94
N ASN A 247 -10.19 8.34 -10.43
CA ASN A 247 -11.23 7.32 -10.54
C ASN A 247 -11.36 6.45 -9.28
N TRP A 248 -10.48 6.62 -8.30
CA TRP A 248 -10.48 5.78 -7.12
C TRP A 248 -11.57 6.23 -6.15
N THR A 249 -12.31 5.25 -5.66
CA THR A 249 -13.28 5.42 -4.58
C THR A 249 -12.79 4.59 -3.41
N SER A 250 -12.27 5.25 -2.36
CA SER A 250 -12.08 4.58 -1.08
C SER A 250 -13.41 4.58 -0.33
N TYR A 251 -13.74 3.46 0.32
CA TYR A 251 -14.91 3.36 1.20
C TYR A 251 -14.67 4.02 2.57
N ALA A 252 -13.41 4.28 2.92
CA ALA A 252 -13.01 4.78 4.24
C ALA A 252 -12.64 6.28 4.24
N ILE A 253 -12.20 6.84 3.10
CA ILE A 253 -11.93 8.27 2.93
C ILE A 253 -12.44 8.71 1.56
N THR A 254 -13.20 9.80 1.50
CA THR A 254 -13.57 10.48 0.24
C THR A 254 -12.37 11.26 -0.33
N LEU A 255 -11.20 10.62 -0.43
CA LEU A 255 -10.02 11.20 -1.05
C LEU A 255 -9.98 10.76 -2.50
N VAL A 256 -10.31 11.70 -3.39
CA VAL A 256 -10.02 11.57 -4.81
C VAL A 256 -8.59 12.05 -5.01
N ASP A 257 -7.68 11.16 -5.38
CA ASP A 257 -6.28 11.51 -5.62
C ASP A 257 -6.10 11.99 -7.07
N ALA A 258 -6.78 13.10 -7.39
CA ALA A 258 -6.84 13.66 -8.74
C ALA A 258 -5.46 14.02 -9.35
N PRO A 259 -4.44 14.42 -8.57
CA PRO A 259 -3.10 14.62 -9.12
C PRO A 259 -2.39 13.33 -9.56
N HIS A 260 -2.75 12.18 -9.00
CA HIS A 260 -1.96 10.95 -9.08
C HIS A 260 -2.18 10.18 -10.38
N PHE A 261 -1.06 9.77 -11.00
CA PHE A 261 -1.03 8.83 -12.12
C PHE A 261 -0.05 7.71 -11.83
N GLN A 262 -0.37 6.50 -12.31
CA GLN A 262 0.52 5.35 -12.17
C GLN A 262 0.45 4.39 -13.35
N TYR A 263 1.48 3.54 -13.44
CA TYR A 263 1.43 2.34 -14.26
C TYR A 263 2.15 1.21 -13.50
N THR A 264 1.37 0.23 -13.07
CA THR A 264 1.78 -0.78 -12.08
C THR A 264 2.37 -2.04 -12.69
N PHE A 265 2.24 -2.23 -14.01
CA PHE A 265 2.52 -3.50 -14.68
C PHE A 265 1.68 -4.67 -14.12
N GLY A 266 0.54 -4.37 -13.47
CA GLY A 266 -0.29 -5.35 -12.79
C GLY A 266 0.29 -5.90 -11.49
N LEU A 267 1.38 -5.30 -10.99
CA LEU A 267 2.04 -5.69 -9.75
C LEU A 267 1.49 -4.90 -8.56
N SER A 268 1.24 -5.56 -7.44
CA SER A 268 1.02 -4.89 -6.15
C SER A 268 2.34 -4.43 -5.52
N THR A 269 2.27 -3.48 -4.58
CA THR A 269 3.42 -3.10 -3.75
C THR A 269 3.95 -4.27 -2.94
N GLU A 270 3.09 -5.16 -2.43
CA GLU A 270 3.52 -6.42 -1.81
C GLU A 270 4.38 -7.28 -2.77
N GLN A 271 3.97 -7.42 -4.04
CA GLN A 271 4.76 -8.19 -5.00
C GLN A 271 6.13 -7.54 -5.25
N LEU A 272 6.18 -6.21 -5.33
CA LEU A 272 7.43 -5.45 -5.46
C LEU A 272 8.34 -5.64 -4.22
N LEU A 273 7.76 -5.58 -3.01
CA LEU A 273 8.45 -5.87 -1.75
C LEU A 273 9.02 -7.29 -1.73
N ASN A 274 8.28 -8.25 -2.30
CA ASN A 274 8.71 -9.64 -2.42
C ASN A 274 9.71 -9.87 -3.58
N GLY A 275 10.07 -8.83 -4.34
CA GLY A 275 11.12 -8.86 -5.37
C GLY A 275 10.63 -9.03 -6.80
N ALA A 276 9.32 -9.02 -7.05
CA ALA A 276 8.79 -8.90 -8.40
C ALA A 276 9.25 -7.58 -9.04
N ARG A 277 9.34 -7.54 -10.38
CA ARG A 277 9.84 -6.39 -11.11
C ARG A 277 8.92 -6.00 -12.25
N PRO A 278 8.75 -4.69 -12.51
CA PRO A 278 8.12 -4.22 -13.72
C PRO A 278 9.00 -4.61 -14.92
N VAL A 279 8.48 -5.48 -15.79
CA VAL A 279 9.14 -5.98 -17.00
C VAL A 279 8.33 -5.65 -18.24
#